data_AF-A0A7R9AIQ1-F1
#
_entry.id   AF-A0A7R9AIQ1-F1
#
_cell.length_a   1.000
_cell.length_b   1.000
_cell.length_c   1.000
_cell.angle_alpha   90.00
_cell.angle_beta   90.00
_cell.angle_gamma   90.00
#
_symmetry.space_group_name_H-M   'P 1'
#
loop_
_entity.id
_entity.type
_entity.pdbx_description
1 polymer ?
#
loop_
_entity_poly.entity_id
_entity_poly.type
_entity_poly.pdbx_seq_one_letter_code
_entity_poly.pdbx_strand_id
1 'polypeptide(L)'
;MHSAFLYHAIQHGMDMGIVNPTMLEVYDEVPKDLMNLVEDVLLNRNDEATERLLDKAESLKDTKKDVQVNVLEWRTKSIEERINHAIIKGVVEFIDEDTLEALEAYKEPIRVIEGPLMDAMG
;
A
#
# COMPACT_ATOMS: atom_id res chain seq x y z
N MET A 1 7.93 -7.92 9.65
CA MET A 1 8.52 -9.10 10.36
C MET A 1 9.58 -9.80 9.52
N HIS A 2 9.28 -10.25 8.29
CA HIS A 2 10.23 -11.03 7.48
C HIS A 2 11.56 -10.30 7.23
N SER A 3 11.54 -9.01 6.90
CA SER A 3 12.75 -8.23 6.70
C SER A 3 13.62 -8.16 7.96
N ALA A 4 13.02 -8.06 9.14
CA ALA A 4 13.75 -8.05 10.41
C ALA A 4 14.35 -9.42 10.75
N PHE A 5 13.58 -10.49 10.54
CA PHE A 5 14.08 -11.84 10.71
C PHE A 5 15.28 -12.11 9.79
N LEU A 6 15.16 -11.78 8.50
CA LEU A 6 16.24 -11.99 7.53
C LEU A 6 17.46 -11.11 7.82
N TYR A 7 17.26 -9.86 8.23
CA TYR A 7 18.37 -8.98 8.64
C TYR A 7 19.22 -9.64 9.74
N HIS A 8 18.59 -10.09 10.83
CA HIS A 8 19.31 -10.76 11.92
C HIS A 8 19.86 -12.13 11.51
N ALA A 9 19.11 -12.91 10.73
CA ALA A 9 19.55 -14.24 10.31
C ALA A 9 20.76 -14.20 9.37
N ILE A 10 20.78 -13.26 8.41
CA ILE A 10 21.92 -13.08 7.49
C ILE A 10 23.18 -12.69 8.28
N GLN A 11 23.06 -11.81 9.29
CA GLN A 11 24.18 -11.45 10.16
C GLN A 11 24.76 -12.65 10.93
N HIS A 12 23.96 -13.68 11.16
CA HIS A 12 24.38 -14.92 11.85
C HIS A 12 24.70 -16.07 10.88
N GLY A 13 24.86 -15.79 9.58
CA GLY A 13 25.33 -16.76 8.58
C GLY A 13 24.22 -17.49 7.82
N MET A 14 23.03 -16.92 7.72
CA MET A 14 21.99 -17.41 6.80
C MET A 14 22.29 -16.96 5.37
N ASP A 15 22.69 -17.90 4.51
CA ASP A 15 23.01 -17.61 3.10
C ASP A 15 21.83 -17.76 2.14
N MET A 16 20.81 -18.55 2.50
CA MET A 16 19.65 -18.85 1.64
C MET A 16 18.35 -19.00 2.45
N GLY A 17 17.23 -18.58 1.86
CA GLY A 17 15.89 -18.76 2.42
C GLY A 17 14.81 -18.77 1.34
N ILE A 18 13.73 -19.52 1.58
CA ILE A 18 12.55 -19.50 0.72
C ILE A 18 11.69 -18.30 1.13
N VAL A 19 11.63 -17.31 0.25
CA VAL A 19 10.94 -16.02 0.50
C VAL A 19 10.04 -15.68 -0.67
N ASN A 20 9.03 -14.84 -0.43
CA ASN A 20 8.29 -14.21 -1.51
C ASN A 20 9.00 -12.91 -1.91
N PRO A 21 9.59 -12.80 -3.12
CA PRO A 21 10.35 -11.63 -3.53
C PRO A 21 9.51 -10.36 -3.65
N THR A 22 8.19 -10.46 -3.86
CA THR A 22 7.32 -9.29 -4.02
C THR A 22 6.88 -8.67 -2.69
N MET A 23 7.03 -9.40 -1.57
CA MET A 23 6.62 -8.96 -0.23
C MET A 23 7.81 -8.63 0.68
N LEU A 24 9.03 -8.56 0.12
CA LEU A 24 10.21 -8.13 0.85
C LEU A 24 10.31 -6.61 0.85
N GLU A 25 9.86 -6.00 1.95
CA GLU A 25 10.09 -4.58 2.21
C GLU A 25 11.58 -4.36 2.56
N VAL A 26 12.13 -3.24 2.09
CA VAL A 26 13.49 -2.81 2.43
C VAL A 26 13.54 -2.49 3.92
N TYR A 27 14.46 -3.13 4.65
CA TYR A 27 14.56 -3.01 6.11
C TYR A 27 14.62 -1.55 6.60
N ASP A 28 15.33 -0.69 5.86
CA ASP A 28 15.52 0.74 6.18
C ASP A 28 14.28 1.62 5.92
N GLU A 29 13.32 1.15 5.11
CA GLU A 29 12.08 1.88 4.80
C GLU A 29 10.99 1.65 5.87
N VAL A 30 11.18 0.66 6.74
CA VAL A 30 10.22 0.35 7.80
C VAL A 30 10.39 1.35 8.95
N PRO A 31 9.30 1.97 9.46
CA PRO A 31 9.35 2.87 10.60
C PRO A 31 10.03 2.23 11.82
N LYS A 32 10.94 2.98 12.45
CA LYS A 32 11.77 2.49 13.57
C LYS A 32 10.94 2.02 14.78
N ASP A 33 9.81 2.67 15.04
CA ASP A 33 8.88 2.29 16.10
C ASP A 33 8.28 0.90 15.84
N LEU A 34 7.89 0.62 14.59
CA LEU A 34 7.40 -0.69 14.18
C LEU A 34 8.50 -1.75 14.25
N MET A 35 9.73 -1.39 13.83
CA MET A 35 10.87 -2.29 13.85
C MET A 35 11.21 -2.75 15.27
N ASN A 36 11.25 -1.81 16.23
CA ASN A 36 11.54 -2.15 17.63
C ASN A 36 10.52 -3.15 18.20
N LEU A 37 9.22 -2.94 17.94
CA LEU A 37 8.17 -3.86 18.39
C LEU A 37 8.33 -5.26 17.76
N VAL A 38 8.67 -5.31 16.47
CA VAL A 38 8.91 -6.55 15.75
C VAL A 38 10.15 -7.29 16.29
N GLU A 39 11.23 -6.57 16.57
CA GLU A 39 12.44 -7.16 17.14
C GLU A 39 12.27 -7.66 18.57
N ASP A 40 11.49 -6.95 19.39
CA ASP A 40 11.19 -7.36 20.76
C ASP A 40 10.48 -8.72 20.80
N VAL A 41 9.60 -8.97 19.83
CA VAL A 41 8.95 -10.28 19.64
C VAL A 41 9.93 -11.31 19.06
N LEU A 42 10.67 -10.96 18.01
CA LEU A 42 11.59 -11.91 17.34
C LEU A 42 12.71 -12.41 18.25
N LEU A 43 13.24 -11.54 19.12
CA LEU A 43 14.35 -11.83 20.01
C LEU A 43 13.90 -12.10 21.45
N ASN A 44 12.59 -12.17 21.69
CA ASN A 44 11.98 -12.41 23.00
C ASN A 44 12.58 -11.52 24.11
N ARG A 45 12.68 -10.21 23.85
CA ARG A 45 13.32 -9.25 24.77
C ARG A 45 12.41 -8.82 25.91
N ASN A 46 11.10 -9.01 25.77
CA ASN A 46 10.08 -8.58 26.71
C ASN A 46 8.91 -9.58 26.72
N ASP A 47 8.44 -9.96 27.90
CA ASP A 47 7.31 -10.87 28.08
C ASP A 47 5.99 -10.30 27.50
N GLU A 48 5.85 -8.98 27.44
CA GLU A 48 4.68 -8.27 26.88
C GLU A 48 4.83 -7.91 25.39
N ALA A 49 5.90 -8.34 24.72
CA ALA A 49 6.18 -7.93 23.34
C ALA A 49 5.04 -8.27 22.36
N THR A 50 4.39 -9.43 22.55
CA THR A 50 3.28 -9.89 21.71
C THR A 50 2.07 -8.97 21.80
N GLU A 51 1.66 -8.59 23.01
CA GLU A 51 0.51 -7.70 23.27
C GLU A 51 0.76 -6.33 22.63
N ARG A 52 1.95 -5.75 22.86
CA ARG A 52 2.31 -4.41 22.35
C ARG A 52 2.34 -4.37 20.82
N LEU A 53 2.76 -5.47 20.18
CA LEU A 53 2.74 -5.58 18.72
C LEU A 53 1.30 -5.72 18.19
N LEU A 54 0.44 -6.46 18.89
CA LEU A 54 -0.98 -6.61 18.55
C LEU A 54 -1.72 -5.27 18.65
N ASP A 55 -1.53 -4.52 19.74
CA ASP A 55 -2.14 -3.19 19.92
C ASP A 55 -1.77 -2.23 18.78
N LYS A 56 -0.49 -2.22 18.40
CA LYS A 56 -0.02 -1.40 17.28
C LYS A 56 -0.61 -1.89 15.96
N ALA A 57 -0.71 -3.19 15.74
CA ALA A 57 -1.33 -3.75 14.54
C ALA A 57 -2.82 -3.40 14.41
N GLU A 58 -3.55 -3.35 15.53
CA GLU A 58 -4.94 -2.88 15.56
C GLU A 58 -5.05 -1.39 15.21
N SER A 59 -4.20 -0.54 15.79
CA SER A 59 -4.17 0.89 15.44
C SER A 59 -3.92 1.14 13.94
N LEU A 60 -3.06 0.34 13.32
CA LEU A 60 -2.77 0.40 11.88
C LEU A 60 -3.90 -0.15 11.02
N LYS A 61 -4.65 -1.15 11.50
CA LYS A 61 -5.87 -1.64 10.83
C LYS A 61 -6.96 -0.57 10.80
N ASP A 62 -7.16 0.17 11.88
CA ASP A 62 -8.12 1.27 11.87
C ASP A 62 -7.64 2.45 11.03
N THR A 63 -6.32 2.67 10.95
CA THR A 63 -5.75 3.61 9.96
C THR A 63 -6.04 3.18 8.51
N LYS A 64 -6.07 1.87 8.20
CA LYS A 64 -6.50 1.38 6.87
C LYS A 64 -7.99 1.66 6.58
N LYS A 65 -8.86 1.69 7.59
CA LYS A 65 -10.23 2.17 7.40
C LYS A 65 -10.25 3.67 7.09
N ASP A 66 -9.41 4.47 7.75
CA ASP A 66 -9.26 5.91 7.43
C ASP A 66 -8.69 6.16 6.02
N VAL A 67 -7.82 5.26 5.54
CA VAL A 67 -7.39 5.26 4.13
C VAL A 67 -8.57 4.89 3.21
N GLN A 68 -9.41 3.91 3.56
CA GLN A 68 -10.64 3.64 2.80
C GLN A 68 -11.64 4.82 2.81
N VAL A 69 -11.70 5.60 3.89
CA VAL A 69 -12.51 6.83 3.94
C VAL A 69 -11.90 7.92 3.04
N ASN A 70 -10.57 8.09 3.02
CA ASN A 70 -9.90 8.94 2.04
C ASN A 70 -10.07 8.45 0.59
N VAL A 71 -10.17 7.14 0.37
CA VAL A 71 -10.49 6.54 -0.94
C VAL A 71 -11.88 6.97 -1.43
N LEU A 72 -12.79 7.39 -0.55
CA LEU A 72 -14.11 7.88 -0.94
C LEU A 72 -14.14 9.38 -1.21
N GLU A 73 -13.26 10.18 -0.60
CA GLU A 73 -13.27 11.64 -0.84
C GLU A 73 -12.92 11.99 -2.29
N TRP A 74 -11.89 11.36 -2.88
CA TRP A 74 -11.55 11.60 -4.28
C TRP A 74 -12.63 11.11 -5.25
N ARG A 75 -13.48 10.16 -4.83
CA ARG A 75 -14.62 9.68 -5.62
C ARG A 75 -15.74 10.71 -5.74
N THR A 76 -15.77 11.75 -4.90
CA THR A 76 -16.74 12.85 -5.01
C THR A 76 -16.37 13.89 -6.07
N LYS A 77 -15.18 13.76 -6.68
CA LYS A 77 -14.63 14.67 -7.70
C LYS A 77 -15.11 14.34 -9.12
N SER A 78 -14.74 15.18 -10.09
CA SER A 78 -15.06 14.93 -11.50
C SER A 78 -14.44 13.63 -12.02
N ILE A 79 -15.00 13.07 -13.09
CA ILE A 79 -14.50 11.84 -13.75
C ILE A 79 -13.02 11.98 -14.12
N GLU A 80 -12.61 13.15 -14.63
CA GLU A 80 -11.23 13.46 -14.99
C GLU A 80 -10.29 13.39 -13.77
N GLU A 81 -10.68 14.01 -12.65
CA GLU A 81 -9.89 13.96 -11.41
C GLU A 81 -9.84 12.55 -10.80
N ARG A 82 -10.91 11.77 -10.95
CA ARG A 82 -10.98 10.37 -10.51
C ARG A 82 -9.99 9.48 -11.25
N ILE A 83 -10.01 9.55 -12.58
CA ILE A 83 -9.10 8.79 -13.45
C ILE A 83 -7.65 9.21 -13.20
N ASN A 84 -7.39 10.51 -13.04
CA ASN A 84 -6.06 11.02 -12.74
C ASN A 84 -5.53 10.49 -11.39
N HIS A 85 -6.37 10.55 -10.34
CA HIS A 85 -6.01 10.01 -9.04
C HIS A 85 -5.71 8.50 -9.09
N ALA A 86 -6.54 7.73 -9.81
CA ALA A 86 -6.37 6.29 -9.97
C ALA A 86 -5.04 5.94 -10.65
N ILE A 87 -4.63 6.70 -11.66
CA ILE A 87 -3.36 6.48 -12.38
C ILE A 87 -2.15 6.87 -11.52
N ILE A 88 -2.17 8.03 -10.86
CA ILE A 88 -1.05 8.48 -10.01
C ILE A 88 -0.85 7.57 -8.80
N LYS A 89 -1.94 7.08 -8.21
CA LYS A 89 -1.91 6.23 -7.01
C LYS A 89 -1.89 4.73 -7.32
N GLY A 90 -2.06 4.33 -8.58
CA GLY A 90 -2.11 2.92 -8.98
C GLY A 90 -3.33 2.16 -8.46
N VAL A 91 -4.48 2.83 -8.35
CA VAL A 91 -5.74 2.23 -7.85
C VAL A 91 -6.51 1.62 -9.03
N VAL A 92 -6.68 0.29 -9.00
CA VAL A 92 -7.36 -0.48 -10.06
C VAL A 92 -8.85 -0.74 -9.78
N GLU A 93 -9.32 -0.52 -8.55
CA GLU A 93 -10.63 -0.97 -8.07
C GLU A 93 -11.84 -0.32 -8.77
N PHE A 94 -11.67 0.85 -9.40
CA PHE A 94 -12.77 1.62 -10.03
C PHE A 94 -12.55 1.95 -11.51
N ILE A 95 -11.51 1.38 -12.13
CA ILE A 95 -11.13 1.70 -13.51
C ILE A 95 -12.26 1.38 -14.50
N ASP A 96 -12.93 0.25 -14.34
CA ASP A 96 -13.99 -0.16 -15.27
C ASP A 96 -15.18 0.81 -15.22
N GLU A 97 -15.62 1.19 -14.02
CA GLU A 97 -16.72 2.15 -13.83
C GLU A 97 -16.38 3.53 -14.40
N ASP A 98 -15.21 4.07 -14.04
CA ASP A 98 -14.79 5.41 -14.44
C ASP A 98 -14.52 5.49 -15.96
N THR A 99 -14.01 4.41 -16.57
CA THR A 99 -13.78 4.34 -18.02
C THR A 99 -15.09 4.26 -18.80
N LEU A 100 -16.09 3.53 -18.29
CA LEU A 100 -17.42 3.47 -18.90
C LEU A 100 -18.15 4.81 -18.81
N GLU A 101 -18.07 5.49 -17.66
CA GLU A 101 -18.66 6.81 -17.45
C GLU A 101 -17.98 7.86 -18.36
N ALA A 102 -16.65 7.81 -18.50
CA ALA A 102 -15.92 8.65 -19.45
C ALA A 102 -16.31 8.34 -20.91
N LEU A 103 -16.46 7.06 -21.27
CA LEU A 103 -16.88 6.69 -22.63
C LEU A 103 -18.27 7.24 -22.97
N GLU A 104 -19.20 7.24 -22.01
CA GLU A 104 -20.54 7.83 -22.20
C GLU A 104 -20.46 9.36 -22.38
N ALA A 105 -19.56 10.02 -21.64
CA ALA A 105 -19.35 11.48 -21.72
C ALA A 105 -18.67 11.92 -23.03
N TYR A 106 -17.58 11.26 -23.44
CA TYR A 106 -16.78 11.67 -24.61
C TYR A 106 -17.21 11.01 -25.92
N LYS A 107 -18.02 9.94 -25.88
CA LYS A 107 -18.63 9.19 -27.01
C LYS A 107 -17.67 8.57 -28.04
N GLU A 108 -16.41 8.96 -28.02
CA GLU A 108 -15.33 8.45 -28.85
C GLU A 108 -14.24 7.87 -27.94
N PRO A 109 -13.94 6.55 -28.02
CA PRO A 109 -12.94 5.91 -27.17
C PRO A 109 -11.57 6.58 -27.23
N ILE A 110 -11.20 7.12 -28.40
CA ILE A 110 -9.91 7.80 -28.60
C ILE A 110 -9.80 9.08 -27.76
N ARG A 111 -10.90 9.80 -27.52
CA ARG A 111 -10.89 11.02 -26.70
C ARG A 111 -10.75 10.75 -25.21
N VAL A 112 -11.15 9.56 -24.76
CA VAL A 112 -10.90 9.12 -23.38
C VAL A 112 -9.41 8.84 -23.17
N ILE A 113 -8.75 8.28 -24.18
CA ILE A 113 -7.30 8.01 -24.16
C ILE A 113 -6.51 9.31 -24.27
N GLU A 114 -6.82 10.15 -25.25
CA GLU A 114 -6.11 11.40 -25.52
C GLU A 114 -6.43 12.53 -24.51
N GLY A 115 -7.49 12.40 -23.72
CA GLY A 115 -7.86 13.35 -22.67
C GLY A 115 -7.48 12.84 -21.28
N PRO A 116 -8.44 12.36 -20.46
CA PRO A 116 -8.23 12.09 -19.04
C PRO A 116 -7.14 11.04 -18.74
N LEU A 117 -6.90 10.09 -19.64
CA LEU A 117 -5.83 9.09 -19.46
C LEU A 117 -4.44 9.65 -19.77
N MET A 118 -4.28 10.42 -20.86
CA MET A 118 -3.00 11.03 -21.22
C MET A 118 -2.63 12.18 -20.26
N ASP A 119 -3.61 13.01 -19.87
CA ASP A 119 -3.43 14.09 -18.89
C ASP A 119 -3.02 13.58 -17.51
N ALA A 120 -3.38 12.34 -17.18
CA ALA A 120 -3.00 11.69 -15.92
C ALA A 120 -1.57 11.11 -15.92
N MET A 121 -0.99 10.88 -17.09
CA MET A 121 0.39 10.40 -17.25
C MET A 121 1.42 11.54 -17.32
N GLY A 122 0.97 12.79 -17.48
CA GLY A 122 1.77 13.99 -17.72
C GLY A 122 2.12 14.80 -16.47
#